data_AF-A0A7S3MG08-F1
#
_entry.id   AF-A0A7S3MG08-F1
#
_cell.length_a   1.000
_cell.length_b   1.000
_cell.length_c   1.000
_cell.angle_alpha   90.00
_cell.angle_beta   90.00
_cell.angle_gamma   90.00
#
_symmetry.space_group_name_H-M   'P 1'
#
loop_
_entity.id
_entity.type
_entity.pdbx_description
1 polymer ?
#
loop_
_entity_poly.entity_id
_entity_poly.type
_entity_poly.pdbx_seq_one_letter_code
_entity_poly.pdbx_strand_id
1 'polypeptide(L)'
;AGDPAKLSAKAALGKMANLEDVGFGRGILTGAFARFKQIRQERLAKGTQNMDLPRVPRGSLGSFKKGMQSVPIKIEEALGDKLKLSHKLVNVTKVGNLWASTFETPNGTKAILSKALMVTAPAYVAADILGNPAAAADSTDRASAVLPAAAELSTINYPPVAAVTLAYPTAAFKMKPVGFGHLIPRAMKIRTLGTIWASSLFPEGRAPANFTVLTSFIGGAQDPGVLSLTNDELVAQVHKDTVQALLTPDAPLPKVLSVKMWARAIPQYNLGHRELLARLDTGLKSTPGLYLGGNYKT
;
A
#
# COMPACT_ATOMS: atom_id res chain seq x y z
N ALA A 1 8.72 -2.72 -7.39
CA ALA A 1 8.24 -3.52 -6.25
C ALA A 1 7.47 -4.76 -6.72
N GLY A 2 6.58 -4.64 -7.71
CA GLY A 2 5.95 -5.80 -8.34
C GLY A 2 6.75 -6.41 -9.51
N ASP A 3 6.15 -7.41 -10.15
CA ASP A 3 6.64 -8.06 -11.37
C ASP A 3 5.68 -7.76 -12.52
N PRO A 4 6.06 -6.93 -13.50
CA PRO A 4 5.20 -6.57 -14.63
C PRO A 4 4.69 -7.78 -15.43
N ALA A 5 5.40 -8.90 -15.44
CA ALA A 5 4.98 -10.11 -16.17
C ALA A 5 3.80 -10.84 -15.49
N LYS A 6 3.53 -10.55 -14.20
CA LYS A 6 2.47 -11.21 -13.42
C LYS A 6 1.28 -10.29 -13.13
N LEU A 7 1.49 -8.98 -13.14
CA LEU A 7 0.47 -7.99 -12.80
C LEU A 7 -0.64 -7.90 -13.86
N SER A 8 -1.89 -7.88 -13.40
CA SER A 8 -3.04 -7.61 -14.26
C SER A 8 -3.14 -6.12 -14.54
N ALA A 9 -2.95 -5.71 -15.80
CA ALA A 9 -3.13 -4.33 -16.23
C ALA A 9 -4.55 -3.81 -15.92
N LYS A 10 -5.58 -4.66 -16.07
CA LYS A 10 -6.97 -4.30 -15.75
C LYS A 10 -7.17 -4.03 -14.26
N ALA A 11 -6.49 -4.76 -13.39
CA ALA A 11 -6.59 -4.55 -11.93
C ALA A 11 -5.70 -3.40 -11.45
N ALA A 12 -4.43 -3.35 -11.86
CA ALA A 12 -3.45 -2.38 -11.38
C ALA A 12 -3.53 -1.01 -12.07
N LEU A 13 -3.95 -0.98 -13.35
CA LEU A 13 -3.97 0.21 -14.20
C LEU A 13 -5.33 0.35 -14.90
N GLY A 14 -6.43 0.05 -14.20
CA GLY A 14 -7.78 -0.04 -14.78
C GLY A 14 -8.19 1.17 -15.64
N LYS A 15 -7.81 2.40 -15.23
CA LYS A 15 -8.05 3.61 -16.04
C LYS A 15 -7.37 3.58 -17.40
N MET A 16 -6.13 3.08 -17.47
CA MET A 16 -5.38 2.94 -18.72
C MET A 16 -5.86 1.74 -19.53
N ALA A 17 -6.10 0.60 -18.89
CA ALA A 17 -6.60 -0.59 -19.55
C ALA A 17 -7.96 -0.33 -20.23
N ASN A 18 -8.83 0.43 -19.58
CA ASN A 18 -10.12 0.80 -20.16
C ASN A 18 -10.01 1.72 -21.38
N LEU A 19 -8.88 2.41 -21.60
CA LEU A 19 -8.71 3.24 -22.80
C LEU A 19 -8.72 2.39 -24.07
N GLU A 20 -8.25 1.13 -24.01
CA GLU A 20 -8.24 0.24 -25.16
C GLU A 20 -9.65 0.06 -25.76
N ASP A 21 -10.69 0.12 -24.94
CA ASP A 21 -12.08 -0.17 -25.32
C ASP A 21 -12.93 1.09 -25.58
N VAL A 22 -12.41 2.29 -25.34
CA VAL A 22 -13.18 3.57 -25.40
C VAL A 22 -13.00 4.31 -26.74
N GLY A 23 -11.95 3.99 -27.49
CA GLY A 23 -11.62 4.65 -28.75
C GLY A 23 -12.29 4.06 -29.99
N PHE A 24 -11.99 4.64 -31.16
CA PHE A 24 -12.25 3.97 -32.44
C PHE A 24 -11.25 2.81 -32.59
N GLY A 25 -11.76 1.57 -32.56
CA GLY A 25 -10.93 0.36 -32.55
C GLY A 25 -10.22 0.14 -31.21
N ARG A 26 -9.42 -0.94 -31.15
CA ARG A 26 -8.60 -1.23 -29.97
C ARG A 26 -7.32 -0.40 -29.98
N GLY A 27 -7.18 0.54 -29.04
CA GLY A 27 -5.98 1.37 -28.96
C GLY A 27 -5.99 2.39 -27.83
N ILE A 28 -4.87 2.51 -27.12
CA ILE A 28 -4.71 3.45 -25.99
C ILE A 28 -4.78 4.90 -26.47
N LEU A 29 -4.20 5.21 -27.63
CA LEU A 29 -4.16 6.59 -28.15
C LEU A 29 -5.54 7.08 -28.55
N THR A 30 -6.28 6.29 -29.34
CA THR A 30 -7.65 6.61 -29.76
C THR A 30 -8.58 6.69 -28.54
N GLY A 31 -8.42 5.77 -27.59
CA GLY A 31 -9.09 5.81 -26.29
C GLY A 31 -8.81 7.07 -25.49
N ALA A 32 -7.56 7.52 -25.41
CA ALA A 32 -7.18 8.74 -24.71
C ALA A 32 -7.86 9.97 -25.32
N PHE A 33 -7.87 10.10 -26.64
CA PHE A 33 -8.58 11.19 -27.34
C PHE A 33 -10.08 11.18 -27.04
N ALA A 34 -10.73 10.01 -27.13
CA ALA A 34 -12.14 9.86 -26.79
C ALA A 34 -12.41 10.25 -25.32
N ARG A 35 -11.57 9.81 -24.38
CA ARG A 35 -11.70 10.14 -22.97
C ARG A 35 -11.50 11.64 -22.68
N PHE A 36 -10.57 12.31 -23.37
CA PHE A 36 -10.40 13.76 -23.24
C PHE A 36 -11.68 14.51 -23.65
N LYS A 37 -12.31 14.09 -24.75
CA LYS A 37 -13.59 14.66 -25.19
C LYS A 37 -14.70 14.45 -24.16
N GLN A 38 -14.82 13.24 -23.61
CA GLN A 38 -15.78 12.93 -22.54
C GLN A 38 -15.55 13.77 -21.29
N ILE A 39 -14.31 13.87 -20.79
CA ILE A 39 -13.98 14.68 -19.60
C ILE A 39 -14.36 16.15 -19.81
N ARG A 40 -14.17 16.68 -21.02
CA ARG A 40 -14.58 18.05 -21.37
C ARG A 40 -16.10 18.19 -21.31
N GLN A 41 -16.85 17.25 -21.86
CA GLN A 41 -18.32 17.24 -21.81
C GLN A 41 -18.84 17.09 -20.37
N GLU A 42 -18.28 16.17 -19.58
CA GLU A 42 -18.62 15.97 -18.17
C GLU A 42 -18.41 17.25 -17.34
N ARG A 43 -17.34 18.00 -17.62
CA ARG A 43 -17.07 19.29 -16.97
C ARG A 43 -18.08 20.38 -17.35
N LEU A 44 -18.47 20.42 -18.62
CA LEU A 44 -19.51 21.35 -19.09
C LEU A 44 -20.87 21.01 -18.47
N ALA A 45 -21.16 19.72 -18.25
CA ALA A 45 -22.41 19.25 -17.68
C ALA A 45 -22.49 19.39 -16.14
N LYS A 46 -21.37 19.25 -15.41
CA LYS A 46 -21.38 19.24 -13.94
C LYS A 46 -21.37 20.62 -13.26
N GLY A 47 -21.28 21.71 -14.03
CA GLY A 47 -21.14 23.06 -13.48
C GLY A 47 -19.86 23.21 -12.64
N THR A 48 -19.56 24.43 -12.21
CA THR A 48 -18.43 24.69 -11.31
C THR A 48 -18.84 24.25 -9.90
N GLN A 49 -18.41 23.06 -9.47
CA GLN A 49 -18.53 22.69 -8.06
C GLN A 49 -17.68 23.67 -7.25
N ASN A 50 -18.36 24.53 -6.50
CA ASN A 50 -17.74 25.48 -5.60
C ASN A 50 -17.34 24.73 -4.33
N MET A 51 -16.18 24.10 -4.38
CA MET A 51 -15.49 23.64 -3.20
C MET A 51 -14.46 24.71 -2.86
N ASP A 52 -14.59 25.31 -1.68
CA ASP A 52 -13.58 26.17 -1.07
C ASP A 52 -12.36 25.32 -0.68
N LEU A 53 -11.73 24.74 -1.70
CA LEU A 53 -10.53 23.94 -1.59
C LEU A 53 -9.37 24.73 -2.18
N PRO A 54 -8.19 24.67 -1.56
CA PRO A 54 -7.00 25.29 -2.10
C PRO A 54 -6.71 24.74 -3.49
N ARG A 55 -6.51 25.64 -4.46
CA ARG A 55 -6.10 25.27 -5.82
C ARG A 55 -4.66 24.80 -5.79
N VAL A 56 -4.46 23.49 -5.89
CA VAL A 56 -3.14 22.88 -6.05
C VAL A 56 -2.84 22.61 -7.52
N PRO A 57 -1.60 22.82 -7.99
CA PRO A 57 -1.22 22.41 -9.33
C PRO A 57 -1.49 20.93 -9.57
N ARG A 58 -1.90 20.58 -10.79
CA ARG A 58 -2.17 19.19 -11.15
C ARG A 58 -0.89 18.37 -11.06
N GLY A 59 -0.97 17.18 -10.45
CA GLY A 59 0.18 16.31 -10.27
C GLY A 59 1.08 16.70 -9.09
N SER A 60 0.73 17.73 -8.33
CA SER A 60 1.42 18.03 -7.07
C SER A 60 1.30 16.86 -6.10
N LEU A 61 2.44 16.42 -5.60
CA LEU A 61 2.52 15.45 -4.52
C LEU A 61 2.46 16.20 -3.19
N GLY A 62 1.64 15.70 -2.27
CA GLY A 62 1.43 16.31 -0.96
C GLY A 62 2.00 15.47 0.18
N SER A 63 2.47 16.15 1.22
CA SER A 63 2.70 15.58 2.55
C SER A 63 2.35 16.62 3.60
N PHE A 64 2.43 16.27 4.87
CA PHE A 64 2.27 17.21 5.99
C PHE A 64 3.64 17.64 6.50
N LYS A 65 3.71 18.82 7.14
CA LYS A 65 4.94 19.36 7.74
C LYS A 65 5.62 18.35 8.68
N LYS A 66 4.84 17.65 9.50
CA LYS A 66 5.32 16.57 10.41
C LYS A 66 5.25 15.16 9.80
N GLY A 67 5.15 15.06 8.48
CA GLY A 67 5.04 13.78 7.77
C GLY A 67 3.65 13.15 7.79
N MET A 68 3.51 12.04 7.05
CA MET A 68 2.23 11.36 6.86
C MET A 68 1.64 10.79 8.15
N GLN A 69 2.47 10.58 9.18
CA GLN A 69 2.02 10.15 10.51
C GLN A 69 1.06 11.16 11.17
N SER A 70 1.08 12.42 10.73
CA SER A 70 0.11 13.44 11.19
C SER A 70 -1.35 12.99 11.02
N VAL A 71 -1.66 12.23 9.96
CA VAL A 71 -3.02 11.77 9.68
C VAL A 71 -3.50 10.74 10.71
N PRO A 72 -2.84 9.58 10.90
CA PRO A 72 -3.29 8.60 11.88
C PRO A 72 -3.28 9.16 13.31
N ILE A 73 -2.31 10.02 13.68
CA ILE A 73 -2.32 10.67 15.00
C ILE A 73 -3.59 11.50 15.20
N LYS A 74 -3.99 12.31 14.20
CA LYS A 74 -5.20 13.12 14.31
C LYS A 74 -6.48 12.29 14.28
N ILE A 75 -6.49 11.16 13.58
CA ILE A 75 -7.61 10.20 13.62
C ILE A 75 -7.71 9.58 15.02
N GLU A 76 -6.60 9.18 15.63
CA GLU A 76 -6.55 8.65 17.00
C GLU A 76 -7.13 9.65 18.01
N GLU A 77 -6.66 10.90 17.98
CA GLU A 77 -7.19 11.98 18.82
C GLU A 77 -8.71 12.16 18.65
N ALA A 78 -9.20 12.16 17.41
CA ALA A 78 -10.62 12.36 17.11
C ALA A 78 -11.51 11.18 17.53
N LEU A 79 -10.98 9.95 17.52
CA LEU A 79 -11.71 8.75 17.91
C LEU A 79 -11.75 8.58 19.43
N GLY A 80 -10.71 9.01 20.15
CA GLY A 80 -10.58 8.86 21.59
C GLY A 80 -10.84 7.41 22.04
N ASP A 81 -11.71 7.24 23.04
CA ASP A 81 -12.02 5.93 23.62
C ASP A 81 -12.68 4.94 22.65
N LYS A 82 -13.15 5.38 21.48
CA LYS A 82 -13.69 4.48 20.45
C LYS A 82 -12.60 3.68 19.75
N LEU A 83 -11.36 4.19 19.74
CA LEU A 83 -10.21 3.45 19.21
C LEU A 83 -9.69 2.49 20.29
N LYS A 84 -9.71 1.20 19.97
CA LYS A 84 -9.18 0.15 20.86
C LYS A 84 -7.91 -0.44 20.24
N LEU A 85 -6.75 0.01 20.72
CA LEU A 85 -5.46 -0.58 20.37
C LEU A 85 -5.25 -1.90 21.12
N SER A 86 -4.38 -2.77 20.61
CA SER A 86 -4.12 -4.09 21.19
C SER A 86 -5.35 -4.98 21.33
N HIS A 87 -6.39 -4.76 20.51
CA HIS A 87 -7.58 -5.60 20.42
C HIS A 87 -7.55 -6.35 19.09
N LYS A 88 -7.09 -7.60 19.12
CA LYS A 88 -6.95 -8.43 17.92
C LYS A 88 -8.22 -9.23 17.71
N LEU A 89 -8.91 -9.00 16.60
CA LEU A 89 -10.05 -9.84 16.20
C LEU A 89 -9.56 -11.24 15.88
N VAL A 90 -10.12 -12.25 16.55
CA VAL A 90 -9.73 -13.66 16.39
C VAL A 90 -10.86 -14.56 15.90
N ASN A 91 -12.12 -14.17 16.12
CA ASN A 91 -13.26 -14.92 15.63
C ASN A 91 -14.44 -14.00 15.30
N VAL A 92 -15.21 -14.36 14.28
CA VAL A 92 -16.44 -13.69 13.89
C VAL A 92 -17.51 -14.76 13.67
N THR A 93 -18.62 -14.63 14.37
CA THR A 93 -19.80 -15.47 14.17
C THR A 93 -21.05 -14.63 14.03
N LYS A 94 -22.15 -15.25 13.59
CA LYS A 94 -23.45 -14.61 13.49
C LYS A 94 -24.35 -15.13 14.61
N VAL A 95 -24.92 -14.22 15.40
CA VAL A 95 -25.84 -14.53 16.50
C VAL A 95 -27.16 -13.82 16.21
N GLY A 96 -28.13 -14.58 15.68
CA GLY A 96 -29.37 -14.01 15.15
C GLY A 96 -29.10 -13.02 14.01
N ASN A 97 -29.51 -11.76 14.19
CA ASN A 97 -29.29 -10.66 13.24
C ASN A 97 -28.06 -9.80 13.56
N LEU A 98 -27.22 -10.21 14.52
CA LEU A 98 -26.03 -9.48 14.93
C LEU A 98 -24.76 -10.26 14.60
N TRP A 99 -23.66 -9.53 14.47
CA TRP A 99 -22.31 -10.05 14.38
C TRP A 99 -21.69 -10.11 15.77
N ALA A 100 -21.20 -11.28 16.16
CA ALA A 100 -20.41 -11.47 17.37
C ALA A 100 -18.92 -11.50 16.97
N SER A 101 -18.20 -10.45 17.35
CA SER A 101 -16.77 -10.29 17.08
C SER A 101 -16.00 -10.53 18.37
N THR A 102 -15.16 -11.57 18.38
CA THR A 102 -14.35 -11.96 19.54
C THR A 102 -12.94 -11.44 19.39
N PHE A 103 -12.50 -10.67 20.38
CA PHE A 103 -11.19 -10.03 20.42
C PHE A 103 -10.33 -10.61 21.55
N GLU A 104 -9.07 -10.88 21.26
CA GLU A 104 -8.02 -10.96 22.27
C GLU A 104 -7.65 -9.54 22.68
N THR A 105 -7.68 -9.26 23.99
CA THR A 105 -7.37 -7.95 24.56
C THR A 105 -6.37 -8.09 25.72
N PRO A 106 -5.75 -6.99 26.20
CA PRO A 106 -4.85 -7.04 27.35
C PRO A 106 -5.51 -7.59 28.63
N ASN A 107 -6.84 -7.52 28.73
CA ASN A 107 -7.62 -7.96 29.90
C ASN A 107 -8.34 -9.29 29.65
N GLY A 108 -7.88 -10.06 28.67
CA GLY A 108 -8.51 -11.33 28.24
C GLY A 108 -9.45 -11.18 27.07
N THR A 109 -10.14 -12.26 26.75
CA THR A 109 -11.02 -12.35 25.57
C THR A 109 -12.33 -11.60 25.79
N LYS A 110 -12.75 -10.82 24.79
CA LYS A 110 -14.01 -10.05 24.83
C LYS A 110 -14.80 -10.23 23.54
N ALA A 111 -16.09 -10.55 23.66
CA ALA A 111 -17.03 -10.54 22.55
C ALA A 111 -17.77 -9.20 22.46
N ILE A 112 -17.94 -8.69 21.26
CA ILE A 112 -18.70 -7.47 20.94
C ILE A 112 -19.80 -7.84 19.96
N LEU A 113 -21.04 -7.46 20.27
CA LEU A 113 -22.17 -7.59 19.36
C LEU A 113 -22.35 -6.31 18.55
N SER A 114 -22.52 -6.44 17.24
CA SER A 114 -22.77 -5.31 16.35
C SER A 114 -23.80 -5.63 15.26
N LYS A 115 -24.51 -4.60 14.78
CA LYS A 115 -25.42 -4.73 13.63
C LYS A 115 -24.67 -4.86 12.30
N ALA A 116 -23.46 -4.32 12.25
CA ALA A 116 -22.59 -4.35 11.09
C ALA A 116 -21.13 -4.53 11.52
N LEU A 117 -20.35 -5.18 10.66
CA LEU A 117 -18.93 -5.40 10.82
C LEU A 117 -18.21 -4.97 9.55
N MET A 118 -17.23 -4.06 9.68
CA MET A 118 -16.34 -3.68 8.60
C MET A 118 -14.94 -4.18 8.90
N VAL A 119 -14.39 -5.02 8.03
CA VAL A 119 -13.03 -5.55 8.16
C VAL A 119 -12.14 -4.84 7.15
N THR A 120 -11.13 -4.12 7.68
CA THR A 120 -10.12 -3.39 6.88
C THR A 120 -8.71 -3.95 7.06
N ALA A 121 -8.60 -5.17 7.59
CA ALA A 121 -7.33 -5.85 7.80
C ALA A 121 -6.69 -6.26 6.45
N PRO A 122 -5.37 -6.54 6.39
CA PRO A 122 -4.74 -7.08 5.18
C PRO A 122 -5.44 -8.36 4.68
N ALA A 123 -5.34 -8.64 3.38
CA ALA A 123 -6.07 -9.73 2.72
C ALA A 123 -5.88 -11.09 3.42
N TYR A 124 -4.64 -11.42 3.79
CA TYR A 124 -4.33 -12.68 4.48
C TYR A 124 -5.01 -12.77 5.86
N VAL A 125 -5.10 -11.66 6.61
CA VAL A 125 -5.80 -11.63 7.91
C VAL A 125 -7.30 -11.78 7.71
N ALA A 126 -7.86 -11.10 6.70
CA ALA A 126 -9.27 -11.22 6.36
C ALA A 126 -9.62 -12.64 5.89
N ALA A 127 -8.72 -13.31 5.17
CA ALA A 127 -8.88 -14.71 4.77
C ALA A 127 -8.98 -15.61 5.99
N ASP A 128 -8.05 -15.48 6.93
CA ASP A 128 -7.99 -16.30 8.15
C ASP A 128 -9.22 -16.09 9.04
N ILE A 129 -9.68 -14.85 9.22
CA ILE A 129 -10.81 -14.55 10.12
C ILE A 129 -12.16 -14.91 9.51
N LEU A 130 -12.36 -14.72 8.20
CA LEU A 130 -13.69 -14.78 7.58
C LEU A 130 -13.92 -16.01 6.71
N GLY A 131 -12.88 -16.49 6.02
CA GLY A 131 -12.99 -17.52 4.99
C GLY A 131 -12.41 -18.88 5.39
N ASN A 132 -11.31 -18.85 6.14
CA ASN A 132 -10.66 -20.02 6.70
C ASN A 132 -10.51 -19.86 8.22
N PRO A 133 -11.61 -19.73 9.00
CA PRO A 133 -11.49 -19.79 10.45
C PRO A 133 -11.07 -21.21 10.83
N ALA A 134 -9.78 -21.51 10.76
CA ALA A 134 -9.22 -22.79 11.15
C ALA A 134 -8.44 -22.60 12.46
N ALA A 135 -8.60 -23.58 13.36
CA ALA A 135 -7.66 -23.90 14.44
C ALA A 135 -7.66 -23.02 15.71
N ALA A 136 -8.83 -22.77 16.31
CA ALA A 136 -8.86 -22.97 17.76
C ALA A 136 -8.73 -24.50 17.97
N ALA A 137 -7.55 -24.95 18.41
CA ALA A 137 -7.33 -26.34 18.77
C ALA A 137 -8.47 -26.80 19.71
N ASP A 138 -8.96 -28.02 19.48
CA ASP A 138 -9.85 -28.79 20.36
C ASP A 138 -11.36 -28.47 20.41
N SER A 139 -11.91 -27.53 19.64
CA SER A 139 -13.39 -27.38 19.60
C SER A 139 -14.04 -28.20 18.48
N THR A 140 -14.82 -29.21 18.86
CA THR A 140 -15.71 -29.98 17.96
C THR A 140 -16.77 -29.14 17.25
N ASP A 141 -16.98 -27.89 17.68
CA ASP A 141 -17.76 -26.88 16.98
C ASP A 141 -16.91 -26.19 15.91
N ARG A 142 -16.91 -26.75 14.69
CA ARG A 142 -16.43 -26.04 13.51
C ARG A 142 -17.38 -24.87 13.24
N ALA A 143 -17.09 -23.70 13.78
CA ALA A 143 -17.76 -22.47 13.35
C ALA A 143 -17.55 -22.34 11.83
N SER A 144 -18.63 -22.44 11.06
CA SER A 144 -18.57 -22.33 9.61
C SER A 144 -18.06 -20.95 9.23
N ALA A 145 -17.23 -20.90 8.19
CA ALA A 145 -16.74 -19.64 7.63
C ALA A 145 -17.90 -18.70 7.34
N VAL A 146 -17.88 -17.50 7.95
CA VAL A 146 -18.94 -16.50 7.75
C VAL A 146 -18.94 -15.94 6.33
N LEU A 147 -17.82 -16.03 5.62
CA LEU A 147 -17.68 -15.67 4.21
C LEU A 147 -16.67 -16.61 3.54
N PRO A 148 -17.08 -17.81 3.07
CA PRO A 148 -16.16 -18.80 2.50
C PRO A 148 -15.31 -18.26 1.34
N ALA A 149 -15.86 -17.37 0.50
CA ALA A 149 -15.13 -16.74 -0.60
C ALA A 149 -13.94 -15.87 -0.14
N ALA A 150 -13.89 -15.44 1.13
CA ALA A 150 -12.75 -14.72 1.67
C ALA A 150 -11.49 -15.61 1.79
N ALA A 151 -11.62 -16.94 1.77
CA ALA A 151 -10.49 -17.86 1.81
C ALA A 151 -9.49 -17.59 0.67
N GLU A 152 -10.00 -17.19 -0.51
CA GLU A 152 -9.18 -16.89 -1.68
C GLU A 152 -8.25 -15.68 -1.45
N LEU A 153 -8.56 -14.77 -0.52
CA LEU A 153 -7.71 -13.62 -0.20
C LEU A 153 -6.32 -14.03 0.30
N SER A 154 -6.17 -15.25 0.83
CA SER A 154 -4.87 -15.82 1.22
C SER A 154 -3.91 -16.01 0.05
N THR A 155 -4.43 -16.12 -1.19
CA THR A 155 -3.64 -16.31 -2.41
C THR A 155 -3.01 -15.00 -2.92
N ILE A 156 -3.43 -13.85 -2.40
CA ILE A 156 -2.89 -12.56 -2.79
C ILE A 156 -1.44 -12.48 -2.29
N ASN A 157 -0.49 -12.42 -3.23
CA ASN A 157 0.92 -12.32 -2.90
C ASN A 157 1.26 -10.94 -2.33
N TYR A 158 2.08 -10.91 -1.27
CA TYR A 158 2.65 -9.70 -0.68
C TYR A 158 4.17 -9.82 -0.64
N PRO A 159 4.91 -9.32 -1.65
CA PRO A 159 6.35 -9.33 -1.62
C PRO A 159 6.92 -8.48 -0.47
N PRO A 160 8.06 -8.89 0.08
CA PRO A 160 8.76 -8.12 1.09
C PRO A 160 9.41 -6.88 0.47
N VAL A 161 9.40 -5.77 1.19
CA VAL A 161 10.12 -4.55 0.82
C VAL A 161 10.71 -3.94 2.09
N ALA A 162 11.96 -3.49 2.01
CA ALA A 162 12.53 -2.61 3.02
C ALA A 162 12.59 -1.17 2.51
N ALA A 163 12.31 -0.20 3.39
CA ALA A 163 12.65 1.20 3.19
C ALA A 163 13.86 1.53 4.06
N VAL A 164 14.90 2.07 3.42
CA VAL A 164 16.15 2.45 4.03
C VAL A 164 16.33 3.95 3.83
N THR A 165 16.30 4.71 4.92
CA THR A 165 16.46 6.16 4.89
C THR A 165 17.85 6.54 5.35
N LEU A 166 18.60 7.14 4.43
CA LEU A 166 20.00 7.52 4.59
C LEU A 166 20.17 9.03 4.34
N ALA A 167 21.09 9.64 5.08
CA ALA A 167 21.48 11.03 4.86
C ALA A 167 22.94 11.13 4.47
N TYR A 168 23.21 11.90 3.43
CA TYR A 168 24.55 12.16 2.90
C TYR A 168 24.84 13.66 2.93
N PRO A 169 26.09 14.08 3.14
CA PRO A 169 26.49 15.45 2.86
C PRO A 169 26.11 15.81 1.41
N THR A 170 25.52 16.98 1.19
CA THR A 170 25.08 17.39 -0.17
C THR A 170 26.25 17.45 -1.16
N ALA A 171 27.46 17.71 -0.68
CA ALA A 171 28.69 17.70 -1.49
C ALA A 171 29.12 16.31 -1.98
N ALA A 172 28.59 15.22 -1.42
CA ALA A 172 28.92 13.85 -1.83
C ALA A 172 28.23 13.41 -3.13
N PHE A 173 27.33 14.23 -3.70
CA PHE A 173 26.58 13.89 -4.91
C PHE A 173 27.31 14.37 -6.16
N LYS A 174 27.30 13.55 -7.22
CA LYS A 174 27.82 13.93 -8.55
C LYS A 174 27.15 15.18 -9.10
N MET A 175 25.85 15.34 -8.82
CA MET A 175 25.05 16.52 -9.09
C MET A 175 24.02 16.69 -7.98
N LYS A 176 23.64 17.94 -7.69
CA LYS A 176 22.58 18.23 -6.71
C LYS A 176 21.26 17.54 -7.12
N PRO A 177 20.67 16.67 -6.27
CA PRO A 177 19.39 16.04 -6.58
C PRO A 177 18.26 17.07 -6.65
N VAL A 178 17.53 17.12 -7.76
CA VAL A 178 16.37 18.00 -7.98
C VAL A 178 15.21 17.19 -8.54
N GLY A 179 14.15 17.04 -7.76
CA GLY A 179 12.91 16.36 -8.16
C GLY A 179 12.42 15.34 -7.15
N PHE A 180 11.57 14.42 -7.61
CA PHE A 180 10.94 13.41 -6.75
C PHE A 180 11.91 12.32 -6.31
N GLY A 181 12.74 11.84 -7.22
CA GLY A 181 13.49 10.61 -7.06
C GLY A 181 13.71 9.89 -8.38
N HIS A 182 14.15 8.64 -8.29
CA HIS A 182 14.37 7.79 -9.45
C HIS A 182 13.93 6.35 -9.19
N LEU A 183 13.62 5.63 -10.27
CA LEU A 183 13.38 4.20 -10.27
C LEU A 183 14.52 3.50 -11.01
N ILE A 184 14.82 2.28 -10.59
CA ILE A 184 15.96 1.51 -11.09
C ILE A 184 15.43 0.25 -11.78
N PRO A 185 15.35 0.25 -13.13
CA PRO A 185 15.15 -0.96 -13.92
C PRO A 185 16.11 -2.09 -13.54
N ARG A 186 15.60 -3.33 -13.51
CA ARG A 186 16.41 -4.52 -13.19
C ARG A 186 17.57 -4.76 -14.14
N ALA A 187 17.46 -4.29 -15.39
CA ALA A 187 18.54 -4.33 -16.38
C ALA A 187 19.83 -3.61 -15.92
N MET A 188 19.74 -2.65 -14.99
CA MET A 188 20.92 -1.97 -14.44
C MET A 188 21.70 -2.79 -13.41
N LYS A 189 21.24 -4.01 -13.08
CA LYS A 189 21.88 -4.92 -12.10
C LYS A 189 22.12 -4.28 -10.72
N ILE A 190 21.29 -3.31 -10.37
CA ILE A 190 21.23 -2.67 -9.07
C ILE A 190 20.07 -3.29 -8.28
N ARG A 191 20.30 -3.60 -7.00
CA ARG A 191 19.35 -4.35 -6.17
C ARG A 191 18.24 -3.47 -5.62
N THR A 192 18.56 -2.23 -5.27
CA THR A 192 17.60 -1.18 -4.89
C THR A 192 16.59 -0.95 -6.03
N LEU A 193 15.30 -0.85 -5.70
CA LEU A 193 14.18 -0.64 -6.62
C LEU A 193 14.10 0.80 -7.14
N GLY A 194 14.46 1.75 -6.28
CA GLY A 194 14.32 3.18 -6.52
C GLY A 194 14.44 3.95 -5.22
N THR A 195 14.59 5.26 -5.35
CA THR A 195 14.88 6.15 -4.24
C THR A 195 14.07 7.44 -4.38
N ILE A 196 13.40 7.82 -3.30
CA ILE A 196 12.78 9.14 -3.15
C ILE A 196 13.82 10.10 -2.59
N TRP A 197 13.95 11.27 -3.22
CA TRP A 197 14.82 12.36 -2.79
C TRP A 197 14.07 13.23 -1.77
N ALA A 198 13.89 12.70 -0.56
CA ALA A 198 12.96 13.22 0.43
C ALA A 198 13.19 14.71 0.77
N SER A 199 14.45 15.13 0.91
CA SER A 199 14.79 16.55 1.18
C SER A 199 14.68 17.45 -0.05
N SER A 200 14.72 16.90 -1.28
CA SER A 200 14.41 17.68 -2.48
C SER A 200 12.90 17.88 -2.66
N LEU A 201 12.09 16.89 -2.31
CA LEU A 201 10.64 16.95 -2.45
C LEU A 201 9.99 17.82 -1.37
N PHE A 202 10.56 17.82 -0.17
CA PHE A 202 10.07 18.59 0.98
C PHE A 202 11.25 19.35 1.61
N PRO A 203 11.68 20.48 1.00
CA PRO A 203 12.86 21.22 1.44
C PRO A 203 12.69 21.86 2.81
N GLU A 204 11.45 22.15 3.21
CA GLU A 204 11.12 22.72 4.51
C GLU A 204 11.05 21.62 5.59
N GLY A 205 12.16 21.42 6.31
CA GLY A 205 12.15 20.70 7.59
C GLY A 205 12.37 19.19 7.53
N ARG A 206 12.80 18.61 6.40
CA ARG A 206 13.19 17.19 6.32
C ARG A 206 14.67 16.93 6.53
N ALA A 207 15.52 17.92 6.29
CA ALA A 207 16.97 17.80 6.44
C ALA A 207 17.61 19.17 6.74
N PRO A 208 18.73 19.21 7.47
CA PRO A 208 19.61 20.38 7.49
C PRO A 208 20.12 20.73 6.08
N ALA A 209 20.44 22.00 5.83
CA ALA A 209 20.77 22.51 4.50
C ALA A 209 21.98 21.81 3.82
N ASN A 210 22.94 21.34 4.61
CA ASN A 210 24.14 20.65 4.12
C ASN A 210 23.98 19.13 3.97
N PHE A 211 22.78 18.59 4.20
CA PHE A 211 22.46 17.17 4.03
C PHE A 211 21.35 16.96 2.99
N THR A 212 21.48 15.85 2.27
CA THR A 212 20.43 15.31 1.43
C THR A 212 19.95 13.98 2.00
N VAL A 213 18.64 13.86 2.19
CA VAL A 213 18.00 12.66 2.74
C VAL A 213 17.33 11.88 1.62
N LEU A 214 17.68 10.61 1.53
CA LEU A 214 17.20 9.66 0.54
C LEU A 214 16.41 8.55 1.25
N THR A 215 15.24 8.20 0.72
CA THR A 215 14.50 7.00 1.14
C THR A 215 14.50 6.01 0.00
N SER A 216 15.30 4.96 0.11
CA SER A 216 15.46 3.92 -0.88
C SER A 216 14.63 2.71 -0.54
N PHE A 217 14.07 2.06 -1.56
CA PHE A 217 13.28 0.83 -1.41
C PHE A 217 14.04 -0.34 -2.02
N ILE A 218 14.15 -1.45 -1.30
CA ILE A 218 14.86 -2.67 -1.75
C ILE A 218 13.98 -3.92 -1.50
N GLY A 219 14.13 -4.95 -2.34
CA GLY A 219 13.29 -6.14 -2.34
C GLY A 219 12.27 -6.17 -3.48
N GLY A 220 11.03 -6.53 -3.15
CA GLY A 220 9.92 -6.69 -4.08
C GLY A 220 9.77 -8.12 -4.62
N ALA A 221 8.81 -8.30 -5.53
CA ALA A 221 8.42 -9.62 -6.07
C ALA A 221 9.55 -10.37 -6.79
N GLN A 222 10.58 -9.65 -7.25
CA GLN A 222 11.75 -10.20 -7.93
C GLN A 222 12.98 -10.33 -7.03
N ASP A 223 12.88 -9.97 -5.75
CA ASP A 223 13.95 -10.12 -4.75
C ASP A 223 13.33 -10.43 -3.36
N PRO A 224 12.63 -11.58 -3.21
CA PRO A 224 12.07 -11.98 -1.92
C PRO A 224 13.16 -12.32 -0.89
N GLY A 225 14.36 -12.68 -1.35
CA GLY A 225 15.53 -12.98 -0.50
C GLY A 225 16.03 -11.78 0.30
N VAL A 226 15.51 -10.57 0.07
CA VAL A 226 15.76 -9.40 0.91
C VAL A 226 15.41 -9.64 2.39
N LEU A 227 14.50 -10.58 2.67
CA LEU A 227 14.08 -10.96 4.03
C LEU A 227 15.19 -11.55 4.89
N SER A 228 16.21 -12.14 4.27
CA SER A 228 17.32 -12.75 5.00
C SER A 228 18.39 -11.75 5.41
N LEU A 229 18.27 -10.48 5.00
CA LEU A 229 19.26 -9.46 5.27
C LEU A 229 19.02 -8.80 6.63
N THR A 230 20.11 -8.56 7.34
CA THR A 230 20.15 -7.67 8.50
C THR A 230 19.98 -6.20 8.09
N ASN A 231 19.68 -5.34 9.06
CA ASN A 231 19.60 -3.90 8.81
C ASN A 231 20.92 -3.33 8.27
N ASP A 232 22.07 -3.82 8.75
CA ASP A 232 23.38 -3.34 8.31
C ASP A 232 23.70 -3.78 6.88
N GLU A 233 23.35 -5.01 6.51
CA GLU A 233 23.47 -5.49 5.12
C GLU A 233 22.54 -4.71 4.17
N LEU A 234 21.33 -4.36 4.61
CA LEU A 234 20.42 -3.50 3.85
C LEU A 234 21.02 -2.11 3.65
N VAL A 235 21.57 -1.50 4.70
CA VAL A 235 22.24 -0.19 4.62
C VAL A 235 23.44 -0.25 3.69
N ALA A 236 24.32 -1.25 3.85
CA ALA A 236 25.51 -1.42 3.03
C ALA A 236 25.14 -1.60 1.54
N GLN A 237 24.15 -2.43 1.24
CA GLN A 237 23.68 -2.66 -0.12
C GLN A 237 23.06 -1.39 -0.73
N VAL A 238 22.18 -0.69 0.00
CA VAL A 238 21.57 0.55 -0.48
C VAL A 238 22.62 1.64 -0.67
N HIS A 239 23.61 1.74 0.23
CA HIS A 239 24.72 2.67 0.08
C HIS A 239 25.52 2.39 -1.19
N LYS A 240 25.94 1.13 -1.41
CA LYS A 240 26.63 0.70 -2.63
C LYS A 240 25.85 1.07 -3.89
N ASP A 241 24.56 0.77 -3.92
CA ASP A 241 23.67 1.10 -5.04
C ASP A 241 23.55 2.61 -5.25
N THR A 242 23.53 3.39 -4.17
CA THR A 242 23.48 4.86 -4.20
C THR A 242 24.79 5.47 -4.71
N VAL A 243 25.94 4.91 -4.34
CA VAL A 243 27.25 5.33 -4.88
C VAL A 243 27.31 5.12 -6.39
N GLN A 244 26.87 3.95 -6.85
CA GLN A 244 26.79 3.66 -8.28
C GLN A 244 25.89 4.65 -9.01
N ALA A 245 24.69 4.92 -8.48
CA ALA A 245 23.68 5.74 -9.15
C ALA A 245 23.90 7.26 -9.04
N LEU A 246 24.29 7.78 -7.86
CA LEU A 246 24.14 9.21 -7.54
C LEU A 246 25.38 9.86 -6.91
N LEU A 247 26.17 9.13 -6.12
CA LEU A 247 27.27 9.72 -5.34
C LEU A 247 28.61 9.66 -6.07
N THR A 248 29.57 10.47 -5.63
CA THR A 248 30.96 10.36 -6.06
C THR A 248 31.59 9.06 -5.51
N PRO A 249 32.64 8.51 -6.15
CA PRO A 249 33.27 7.26 -5.71
C PRO A 249 33.86 7.32 -4.29
N ASP A 250 34.24 8.51 -3.83
CA ASP A 250 34.83 8.83 -2.53
C ASP A 250 33.79 9.30 -1.49
N ALA A 251 32.49 9.18 -1.81
CA ALA A 251 31.43 9.61 -0.92
C ALA A 251 31.55 8.93 0.46
N PRO A 252 31.39 9.69 1.56
CA PRO A 252 31.48 9.14 2.90
C PRO A 252 30.31 8.19 3.18
N LEU A 253 30.49 7.35 4.21
CA LEU A 253 29.40 6.53 4.72
C LEU A 253 28.19 7.40 5.13
N PRO A 254 26.96 6.92 4.89
CA PRO A 254 25.76 7.66 5.23
C PRO A 254 25.54 7.74 6.73
N LYS A 255 24.80 8.76 7.16
CA LYS A 255 24.07 8.68 8.43
C LYS A 255 22.82 7.84 8.22
N VAL A 256 22.66 6.77 9.00
CA VAL A 256 21.46 5.93 8.97
C VAL A 256 20.38 6.59 9.81
N LEU A 257 19.24 6.91 9.19
CA LEU A 257 18.10 7.53 9.89
C LEU A 257 17.02 6.51 10.23
N SER A 258 16.76 5.55 9.33
CA SER A 258 15.76 4.51 9.57
C SER A 258 15.98 3.32 8.63
N VAL A 259 15.74 2.12 9.15
CA VAL A 259 15.60 0.89 8.37
C VAL A 259 14.30 0.22 8.79
N LYS A 260 13.38 0.01 7.85
CA LYS A 260 12.13 -0.68 8.13
C LYS A 260 11.88 -1.75 7.08
N MET A 261 11.81 -3.01 7.52
CA MET A 261 11.38 -4.14 6.71
C MET A 261 9.87 -4.36 6.87
N TRP A 262 9.18 -4.53 5.75
CA TRP A 262 7.82 -5.08 5.69
C TRP A 262 7.87 -6.41 4.97
N ALA A 263 7.72 -7.51 5.71
CA ALA A 263 7.73 -8.85 5.12
C ALA A 263 6.57 -9.08 4.13
N ARG A 264 5.44 -8.40 4.37
CA ARG A 264 4.27 -8.37 3.49
C ARG A 264 3.92 -6.92 3.20
N ALA A 265 4.53 -6.34 2.17
CA ALA A 265 4.49 -4.89 1.94
C ALA A 265 3.27 -4.44 1.13
N ILE A 266 3.16 -4.87 -0.14
CA ILE A 266 2.16 -4.35 -1.09
C ILE A 266 1.44 -5.54 -1.74
N PRO A 267 0.10 -5.64 -1.64
CA PRO A 267 -0.64 -6.70 -2.33
C PRO A 267 -0.41 -6.64 -3.83
N GLN A 268 -0.17 -7.80 -4.46
CA GLN A 268 0.05 -7.89 -5.90
C GLN A 268 -1.26 -8.21 -6.61
N TYR A 269 -1.70 -7.30 -7.48
CA TYR A 269 -2.89 -7.49 -8.30
C TYR A 269 -2.53 -8.30 -9.54
N ASN A 270 -2.25 -9.58 -9.32
CA ASN A 270 -1.85 -10.49 -10.38
C ASN A 270 -3.02 -10.86 -11.30
N LEU A 271 -2.76 -11.61 -12.37
CA LEU A 271 -3.80 -12.24 -13.18
C LEU A 271 -4.77 -13.03 -12.29
N GLY A 272 -6.09 -12.89 -12.53
CA GLY A 272 -7.14 -13.49 -11.69
C GLY A 272 -7.65 -12.61 -10.54
N HIS A 273 -7.01 -11.47 -10.25
CA HIS A 273 -7.38 -10.63 -9.10
C HIS A 273 -8.80 -10.06 -9.18
N ARG A 274 -9.26 -9.67 -10.38
CA ARG A 274 -10.63 -9.14 -10.55
C ARG A 274 -11.69 -10.23 -10.38
N GLU A 275 -11.41 -11.41 -10.88
CA GLU A 275 -12.28 -12.58 -10.78
C GLU A 275 -12.43 -13.02 -9.32
N LEU A 276 -11.32 -12.99 -8.56
CA LEU A 276 -11.32 -13.18 -7.11
C LEU A 276 -12.23 -12.15 -6.43
N LEU A 277 -12.05 -10.86 -6.72
CA LEU A 277 -12.88 -9.80 -6.12
C LEU A 277 -14.36 -9.95 -6.50
N ALA A 278 -14.69 -10.38 -7.72
CA ALA A 278 -16.07 -10.62 -8.14
C ALA A 278 -16.74 -11.77 -7.35
N ARG A 279 -16.01 -12.86 -7.07
CA ARG A 279 -16.50 -13.94 -6.21
C ARG A 279 -16.70 -13.47 -4.78
N LEU A 280 -15.76 -12.67 -4.26
CA LEU A 280 -15.87 -12.07 -2.93
C LEU A 280 -17.09 -11.16 -2.81
N ASP A 281 -17.32 -10.29 -3.78
CA ASP A 281 -18.47 -9.38 -3.80
C ASP A 281 -19.79 -10.15 -3.97
N THR A 282 -19.79 -11.29 -4.66
CA THR A 282 -20.95 -12.19 -4.72
C THR A 282 -21.27 -12.79 -3.34
N GLY A 283 -20.26 -13.26 -2.60
CA GLY A 283 -20.46 -13.76 -1.24
C GLY A 283 -20.91 -12.67 -0.26
N LEU A 284 -20.43 -11.43 -0.43
CA LEU A 284 -20.85 -10.29 0.39
C LEU A 284 -22.35 -9.95 0.24
N LYS A 285 -22.93 -10.14 -0.95
CA LYS A 285 -24.39 -9.94 -1.16
C LYS A 285 -25.24 -10.87 -0.28
N SER A 286 -24.74 -12.06 0.03
CA SER A 286 -25.41 -13.05 0.87
C SER A 286 -25.08 -12.92 2.36
N THR A 287 -24.27 -11.93 2.77
CA THR A 287 -23.85 -11.71 4.16
C THR A 287 -24.17 -10.28 4.64
N PRO A 288 -25.46 -9.93 4.82
CA PRO A 288 -25.87 -8.57 5.18
C PRO A 288 -25.17 -8.05 6.45
N GLY A 289 -24.70 -6.80 6.40
CA GLY A 289 -23.99 -6.15 7.49
C GLY A 289 -22.50 -6.47 7.57
N LEU A 290 -21.97 -7.38 6.75
CA LEU A 290 -20.53 -7.59 6.61
C LEU A 290 -19.98 -6.74 5.45
N TYR A 291 -18.92 -6.00 5.72
CA TYR A 291 -18.24 -5.15 4.74
C TYR A 291 -16.73 -5.45 4.76
N LEU A 292 -16.12 -5.44 3.57
CA LEU A 292 -14.68 -5.58 3.41
C LEU A 292 -14.08 -4.36 2.74
N GLY A 293 -13.01 -3.86 3.34
CA GLY A 293 -12.17 -2.79 2.79
C GLY A 293 -10.69 -3.14 2.95
N GLY A 294 -9.82 -2.37 2.31
CA GLY A 294 -8.38 -2.57 2.40
C GLY A 294 -7.67 -2.27 1.10
N ASN A 295 -6.34 -2.25 1.15
CA ASN A 295 -5.49 -1.94 0.01
C ASN A 295 -5.36 -3.08 -1.01
N TYR A 296 -6.16 -4.14 -0.89
CA TYR A 296 -6.25 -5.25 -1.83
C TYR A 296 -7.51 -5.22 -2.70
N LYS A 297 -8.46 -4.32 -2.41
CA LYS A 297 -9.63 -4.06 -3.27
C LYS A 297 -9.27 -2.96 -4.29
N THR A 298 -9.80 -3.07 -5.51
CA THR A 298 -9.57 -2.14 -6.64
C THR A 298 -10.71 -1.17 -6.84
#